data_AF-A0AB39XXX4-F1
#
_entry.id   AF-A0AB39XXX4-F1
#
_cell.length_a   1.000
_cell.length_b   1.000
_cell.length_c   1.000
_cell.angle_alpha   90.00
_cell.angle_beta   90.00
_cell.angle_gamma   90.00
#
_symmetry.space_group_name_H-M   'P 1'
#
loop_
_entity.id
_entity.type
_entity.pdbx_description
1 polymer ?
#
loop_
_entity_poly.entity_id
_entity_poly.type
_entity_poly.pdbx_seq_one_letter_code
_entity_poly.pdbx_strand_id
1 'polypeptide(L)'
;MAGTEVHPPPSQSATAPNSLQVITDPTGKILWVSRALPGRTHDLTAARRHRIIATCVRVGTPVLADLGYVGAGGTFAVPHRRRPRQDLAGQRSINRAHARLRYPVERGIARLKTWKIFRHARRSPTWLTQAAKAVLTLESYR
;
A
#
# COMPACT_ATOMS: atom_id res chain seq x y z
N MET A 1 9.96 2.71 3.47
CA MET A 1 8.97 3.00 2.43
C MET A 1 7.77 2.07 2.58
N ALA A 2 6.55 2.59 2.76
CA ALA A 2 5.36 1.78 3.04
C ALA A 2 4.07 2.43 2.52
N GLY A 3 3.19 1.60 1.96
CA GLY A 3 1.75 1.85 1.83
C GLY A 3 1.24 2.11 0.42
N THR A 4 0.76 1.07 -0.27
CA THR A 4 -0.37 1.14 -1.22
C THR A 4 -1.01 -0.25 -1.37
N GLU A 5 -2.33 -0.26 -1.57
CA GLU A 5 -3.22 -1.41 -1.55
C GLU A 5 -3.23 -2.21 -2.88
N VAL A 6 -3.30 -3.55 -2.80
CA VAL A 6 -3.58 -4.41 -3.95
C VAL A 6 -5.08 -4.71 -4.01
N HIS A 7 -5.82 -3.95 -4.82
CA HIS A 7 -7.20 -4.28 -5.21
C HIS A 7 -7.24 -5.28 -6.39
N PRO A 8 -8.04 -6.36 -6.31
CA PRO A 8 -8.41 -7.17 -7.48
C PRO A 8 -9.43 -6.43 -8.38
N PRO A 9 -9.48 -6.71 -9.70
CA PRO A 9 -10.35 -6.01 -10.65
C PRO A 9 -11.85 -6.21 -10.36
N PRO A 10 -12.72 -5.25 -10.76
CA PRO A 10 -14.14 -5.27 -10.43
C PRO A 10 -14.89 -6.31 -11.26
N SER A 11 -15.64 -7.19 -10.60
CA SER A 11 -16.77 -7.92 -11.18
C SER A 11 -17.81 -8.24 -10.11
N GLN A 12 -19.07 -8.18 -10.52
CA GLN A 12 -20.28 -8.05 -9.71
C GLN A 12 -20.56 -9.27 -8.81
N SER A 13 -20.26 -9.21 -7.51
CA SER A 13 -20.94 -9.95 -6.43
C SER A 13 -20.47 -9.45 -5.05
N ALA A 14 -21.42 -9.35 -4.11
CA ALA A 14 -21.38 -8.51 -2.91
C ALA A 14 -20.53 -9.04 -1.74
N THR A 15 -19.21 -9.22 -1.92
CA THR A 15 -18.27 -9.39 -0.79
C THR A 15 -17.04 -8.52 -1.01
N ALA A 16 -16.72 -7.64 -0.04
CA ALA A 16 -15.65 -6.65 -0.18
C ALA A 16 -14.29 -7.32 -0.47
N PRO A 17 -13.54 -6.88 -1.50
CA PRO A 17 -12.32 -7.55 -1.96
C PRO A 17 -11.22 -7.50 -0.89
N ASN A 18 -10.60 -8.61 -0.51
CA ASN A 18 -9.53 -8.61 0.51
C ASN A 18 -8.37 -7.66 0.16
N SER A 19 -7.87 -6.94 1.16
CA SER A 19 -6.78 -5.96 1.03
C SER A 19 -5.48 -6.45 1.66
N LEU A 20 -4.36 -6.07 1.05
CA LEU A 20 -2.99 -6.35 1.51
C LEU A 20 -2.22 -5.02 1.60
N GLN A 21 -1.38 -4.89 2.63
CA GLN A 21 -0.45 -3.78 2.78
C GLN A 21 0.95 -4.21 2.35
N VAL A 22 1.62 -3.35 1.59
CA VAL A 22 2.93 -3.64 0.99
C VAL A 22 3.94 -2.57 1.41
N ILE A 23 5.15 -3.01 1.73
CA ILE A 23 6.31 -2.18 2.04
C ILE A 23 7.37 -2.47 0.97
N THR A 24 7.90 -1.41 0.36
CA THR A 24 8.95 -1.51 -0.66
C THR A 24 10.20 -0.77 -0.19
N ASP A 25 11.30 -0.95 -0.91
CA ASP A 25 12.47 -0.08 -0.82
C ASP A 25 12.34 1.09 -1.84
N PRO A 26 13.33 2.01 -1.89
CA PRO A 26 13.36 3.10 -2.87
C PRO A 26 13.46 2.72 -4.34
N THR A 27 13.87 1.50 -4.64
CA THR A 27 13.96 0.98 -6.02
C THR A 27 12.65 0.34 -6.48
N GLY A 28 11.71 0.11 -5.55
CA GLY A 28 10.44 -0.58 -5.80
C GLY A 28 10.50 -2.08 -5.53
N LYS A 29 11.59 -2.59 -4.93
CA LYS A 29 11.67 -3.98 -4.47
C LYS A 29 10.73 -4.16 -3.27
N ILE A 30 9.92 -5.21 -3.30
CA ILE A 30 9.01 -5.49 -2.20
C ILE A 30 9.80 -6.12 -1.05
N LEU A 31 9.71 -5.51 0.13
CA LEU A 31 10.38 -5.95 1.34
C LEU A 31 9.46 -6.76 2.25
N TRP A 32 8.17 -6.43 2.24
CA TRP A 32 7.20 -7.07 3.13
C TRP A 32 5.77 -6.94 2.60
N VAL A 33 4.96 -7.95 2.90
CA VAL A 33 3.51 -7.99 2.62
C VAL A 33 2.75 -8.43 3.87
N SER A 34 1.65 -7.75 4.17
CA SER A 34 0.82 -8.05 5.34
C SER A 34 0.01 -9.34 5.21
N ARG A 35 -0.63 -9.74 6.31
CA ARG A 35 -1.78 -10.65 6.19
C ARG A 35 -2.94 -9.92 5.52
N ALA A 36 -3.75 -10.65 4.76
CA ALA A 36 -4.94 -10.09 4.14
C ALA A 36 -5.97 -9.67 5.20
N LEU A 37 -6.60 -8.52 4.97
CA LEU A 37 -7.72 -8.02 5.74
C LEU A 37 -8.96 -7.92 4.85
N PRO A 38 -10.18 -7.86 5.43
CA PRO A 38 -11.38 -7.57 4.66
C PRO A 38 -11.25 -6.21 3.94
N GLY A 39 -11.66 -6.14 2.68
CA GLY A 39 -11.51 -4.96 1.81
C GLY A 39 -12.14 -3.65 2.27
N ARG A 40 -13.06 -3.73 3.21
CA ARG A 40 -13.70 -2.57 3.81
C ARG A 40 -12.79 -1.87 4.83
N THR A 41 -11.66 -2.48 5.20
CA THR A 41 -10.73 -1.91 6.17
C THR A 41 -9.99 -0.73 5.56
N HIS A 42 -10.21 0.47 6.09
CA HIS A 42 -9.45 1.66 5.70
C HIS A 42 -7.94 1.43 5.85
N ASP A 43 -7.12 1.90 4.90
CA ASP A 43 -5.67 1.68 4.88
C ASP A 43 -4.99 2.07 6.18
N LEU A 44 -5.32 3.26 6.72
CA LEU A 44 -4.80 3.68 8.02
C LEU A 44 -5.12 2.68 9.16
N THR A 45 -6.32 2.11 9.16
CA THR A 45 -6.73 1.11 10.15
C THR A 45 -5.96 -0.20 9.95
N ALA A 46 -5.78 -0.63 8.70
CA ALA A 46 -4.98 -1.80 8.36
C ALA A 46 -3.52 -1.62 8.80
N ALA A 47 -2.93 -0.46 8.54
CA ALA A 47 -1.56 -0.11 8.91
C ALA A 47 -1.36 -0.08 10.43
N ARG A 48 -2.34 0.45 11.18
CA ARG A 48 -2.34 0.39 12.66
C ARG A 48 -2.47 -1.04 13.17
N ARG A 49 -3.39 -1.84 12.60
CA ARG A 49 -3.59 -3.25 12.96
C ARG A 49 -2.34 -4.09 12.73
N HIS A 50 -1.58 -3.80 11.68
CA HIS A 50 -0.32 -4.45 11.38
C HIS A 50 0.89 -3.79 12.04
N ARG A 51 0.70 -2.78 12.90
CA ARG A 51 1.76 -2.03 13.59
C ARG A 51 2.81 -1.43 12.64
N ILE A 52 2.46 -1.19 11.38
CA ILE A 52 3.37 -0.62 10.38
C ILE A 52 3.83 0.77 10.84
N ILE A 53 2.87 1.61 11.25
CA ILE A 53 3.14 2.99 11.68
C ILE A 53 4.06 2.99 12.91
N ALA A 54 3.69 2.26 13.96
CA ALA A 54 4.48 2.16 15.18
C ALA A 54 5.89 1.62 14.92
N THR A 55 6.03 0.64 14.03
CA THR A 55 7.33 0.07 13.68
C THR A 55 8.20 1.09 12.97
N CYS A 56 7.68 1.74 11.91
CA CYS A 56 8.42 2.75 11.15
C CYS A 56 8.84 3.95 12.00
N VAL A 57 7.99 4.39 12.92
CA VAL A 57 8.33 5.46 13.89
C VAL A 57 9.45 5.00 14.82
N ARG A 58 9.34 3.79 15.39
CA ARG A 58 10.34 3.25 16.32
C ARG A 58 11.72 3.11 15.69
N VAL A 59 11.80 2.71 14.41
CA VAL A 59 13.08 2.58 13.71
C VAL A 59 13.55 3.87 13.03
N GLY A 60 12.77 4.95 13.11
CA GLY A 60 13.11 6.24 12.48
C GLY A 60 13.08 6.21 10.95
N THR A 61 12.39 5.25 10.32
CA THR A 61 12.39 5.12 8.87
C THR A 61 11.35 6.06 8.24
N PRO A 62 11.76 7.01 7.37
CA PRO A 62 10.82 7.83 6.62
C PRO A 62 10.00 6.99 5.63
N VAL A 63 8.72 7.33 5.53
CA VAL A 63 7.75 6.61 4.71
C VAL A 63 6.98 7.59 3.82
N LEU A 64 6.96 7.33 2.52
CA LEU A 64 6.06 7.99 1.58
C LEU A 64 4.80 7.13 1.41
N ALA A 65 3.64 7.65 1.81
CA ALA A 65 2.36 6.93 1.77
C ALA A 65 1.32 7.69 0.95
N ASP A 66 0.25 7.01 0.53
CA ASP A 66 -0.89 7.64 -0.16
C ASP A 66 -1.83 8.42 0.78
N LEU A 67 -2.88 9.01 0.19
CA LEU A 67 -3.91 9.76 0.92
C LEU A 67 -4.73 8.90 1.89
N GLY A 68 -4.77 7.57 1.73
CA GLY A 68 -5.40 6.64 2.66
C GLY A 68 -4.67 6.54 4.01
N TYR A 69 -3.44 7.07 4.08
CA TYR A 69 -2.63 7.17 5.30
C TYR A 69 -2.68 8.55 5.97
N VAL A 70 -3.55 9.46 5.50
CA VAL A 70 -3.77 10.75 6.19
C VAL A 70 -4.13 10.49 7.65
N GLY A 71 -3.37 11.08 8.58
CA GLY A 71 -3.51 10.84 10.03
C GLY A 71 -2.60 9.73 10.58
N ALA A 72 -1.65 9.21 9.79
CA ALA A 72 -0.60 8.31 10.28
C ALA A 72 0.40 9.02 11.21
N GLY A 73 0.83 10.23 10.87
CA GLY A 73 1.79 11.03 11.64
C GLY A 73 3.20 10.43 11.69
N GLY A 74 4.06 11.03 12.52
CA GLY A 74 5.43 10.56 12.74
C GLY A 74 6.27 10.61 11.46
N THR A 75 6.79 9.47 11.03
CA THR A 75 7.69 9.36 9.87
C THR A 75 6.97 9.25 8.53
N PHE A 76 5.62 9.32 8.51
CA PHE A 76 4.80 9.19 7.29
C PHE A 76 4.55 10.54 6.63
N ALA A 77 5.11 10.72 5.44
CA ALA A 77 4.81 11.82 4.54
C ALA A 77 3.70 11.42 3.56
N VAL A 78 2.57 12.11 3.64
CA VAL A 78 1.40 11.96 2.76
C VAL A 78 1.25 13.21 1.89
N PRO A 79 0.74 13.08 0.65
CA PRO A 79 0.57 14.24 -0.22
C PRO A 79 -0.53 15.16 0.32
N HIS A 80 -0.47 16.45 -0.02
CA HIS A 80 -1.47 17.41 0.39
C HIS A 80 -2.80 17.16 -0.32
N ARG A 81 -3.88 16.99 0.46
CA ARG A 81 -5.24 16.85 -0.04
C ARG A 81 -5.86 18.22 -0.32
N ARG A 82 -6.45 18.41 -1.50
CA ARG A 82 -7.29 19.59 -1.79
C ARG A 82 -8.46 19.64 -0.82
N ARG A 83 -8.60 20.73 -0.07
CA ARG A 83 -9.80 20.99 0.74
C ARG A 83 -10.84 21.77 -0.08
N PRO A 84 -12.15 21.61 0.21
CA PRO A 84 -13.17 22.44 -0.42
C PRO A 84 -12.84 23.92 -0.24
N ARG A 85 -12.95 24.70 -1.32
CA ARG A 85 -12.68 26.15 -1.34
C ARG A 85 -11.23 26.57 -1.04
N GLN A 86 -10.26 25.65 -1.12
CA GLN A 86 -8.82 25.97 -1.03
C GLN A 86 -8.08 25.53 -2.29
N ASP A 87 -7.23 26.41 -2.83
CA ASP A 87 -6.37 26.07 -3.96
C ASP A 87 -5.10 25.33 -3.50
N LEU A 88 -4.65 24.40 -4.34
CA LEU A 88 -3.42 23.63 -4.19
C LEU A 88 -2.21 24.35 -4.79
N ALA A 89 -2.32 25.56 -5.35
CA ALA A 89 -1.29 26.20 -6.17
C ALA A 89 0.13 26.14 -5.56
N GLY A 90 0.28 26.37 -4.25
CA GLY A 90 1.58 26.28 -3.55
C GLY A 90 2.06 24.85 -3.22
N GLN A 91 1.19 23.85 -3.30
CA GLN A 91 1.45 22.46 -2.90
C GLN A 91 1.53 21.50 -4.10
N ARG A 92 1.19 21.96 -5.31
CA ARG A 92 1.23 21.14 -6.54
C ARG A 92 2.63 20.61 -6.85
N SER A 93 3.67 21.43 -6.67
CA SER A 93 5.06 21.04 -6.88
C SER A 93 5.49 19.94 -5.90
N ILE A 94 5.13 20.09 -4.62
CA ILE A 94 5.39 19.11 -3.56
C ILE A 94 4.67 17.79 -3.87
N ASN A 95 3.38 17.84 -4.22
CA ASN A 95 2.63 16.64 -4.58
C ASN A 95 3.20 15.94 -5.83
N ARG A 96 3.70 16.71 -6.81
CA ARG A 96 4.37 16.15 -8.00
C ARG A 96 5.69 15.47 -7.63
N ALA A 97 6.49 16.07 -6.76
CA ALA A 97 7.72 15.46 -6.25
C ALA A 97 7.41 14.18 -5.44
N HIS A 98 6.40 14.23 -4.57
CA HIS A 98 5.92 13.08 -3.80
C HIS A 98 5.49 11.92 -4.72
N ALA A 99 4.68 12.21 -5.75
CA ALA A 99 4.26 11.21 -6.73
C ALA A 99 5.45 10.59 -7.48
N ARG A 100 6.43 11.39 -7.90
CA ARG A 100 7.66 10.89 -8.54
C ARG A 100 8.45 9.95 -7.62
N LEU A 101 8.60 10.29 -6.35
CA LEU A 101 9.28 9.45 -5.38
C LEU A 101 8.50 8.16 -5.04
N ARG A 102 7.18 8.15 -5.26
CA ARG A 102 6.34 6.97 -5.07
C ARG A 102 6.21 6.05 -6.27
N TYR A 103 6.55 6.53 -7.46
CA TYR A 103 6.48 5.73 -8.68
C TYR A 103 7.17 4.34 -8.58
N PRO A 104 8.34 4.17 -7.93
CA PRO A 104 8.92 2.84 -7.73
C PRO A 104 8.03 1.90 -6.90
N VAL A 105 7.35 2.43 -5.88
CA VAL A 105 6.39 1.67 -5.05
C VAL A 105 5.23 1.17 -5.91
N GLU A 106 4.65 2.08 -6.71
CA GLU A 106 3.55 1.76 -7.62
C GLU A 106 3.95 0.71 -8.65
N ARG A 107 5.18 0.79 -9.17
CA ARG A 107 5.75 -0.21 -10.09
C ARG A 107 5.91 -1.58 -9.43
N GLY A 108 6.43 -1.64 -8.20
CA GLY A 108 6.55 -2.89 -7.44
C GLY A 108 5.19 -3.55 -7.22
N ILE A 109 4.17 -2.74 -6.90
CA ILE A 109 2.79 -3.21 -6.72
C ILE A 109 2.18 -3.67 -8.06
N ALA A 110 2.45 -2.96 -9.15
CA ALA A 110 2.03 -3.37 -10.48
C ALA A 110 2.63 -4.74 -10.85
N ARG A 111 3.92 -4.97 -10.55
CA ARG A 111 4.57 -6.29 -10.69
C ARG A 111 3.84 -7.37 -9.90
N LEU A 112 3.51 -7.14 -8.63
CA LEU A 112 2.71 -8.07 -7.84
C LEU A 112 1.37 -8.38 -8.51
N LYS A 113 0.66 -7.37 -9.02
CA LYS A 113 -0.63 -7.54 -9.69
C LYS A 113 -0.55 -8.35 -11.00
N THR A 114 0.62 -8.52 -11.61
CA THR A 114 0.77 -9.37 -12.81
C THR A 114 0.67 -10.87 -12.52
N TRP A 115 0.85 -11.28 -11.25
CA TRP A 115 0.79 -12.70 -10.89
C TRP A 115 -0.63 -13.23 -11.00
N LYS A 116 -0.86 -14.14 -11.97
CA LYS A 116 -2.17 -14.75 -12.25
C LYS A 116 -2.81 -15.44 -11.05
N ILE A 117 -2.03 -15.83 -10.05
CA ILE A 117 -2.54 -16.42 -8.81
C ILE A 117 -3.48 -15.46 -8.09
N PHE A 118 -3.20 -14.15 -8.07
CA PHE A 118 -4.05 -13.17 -7.38
C PHE A 118 -5.44 -12.95 -8.01
N ARG A 119 -5.75 -13.57 -9.16
CA ARG A 119 -7.12 -13.57 -9.73
C ARG A 119 -8.15 -14.18 -8.78
N HIS A 120 -7.73 -15.01 -7.83
CA HIS A 120 -8.62 -15.63 -6.83
C HIS A 120 -8.51 -14.99 -5.43
N ALA A 121 -7.95 -13.77 -5.34
CA ALA A 121 -7.73 -13.05 -4.07
C ALA A 121 -8.99 -12.90 -3.18
N ARG A 122 -10.20 -12.99 -3.76
CA ARG A 122 -11.46 -12.89 -3.01
C ARG A 122 -11.88 -14.18 -2.28
N ARG A 123 -11.32 -15.37 -2.58
CA ARG A 123 -11.82 -16.63 -2.01
C ARG A 123 -11.57 -16.78 -0.51
N SER A 124 -10.38 -16.40 -0.03
CA SER A 124 -10.02 -16.56 1.37
C SER A 124 -8.88 -15.61 1.75
N PRO A 125 -9.01 -14.83 2.85
CA PRO A 125 -7.92 -13.99 3.36
C PRO A 125 -6.69 -14.82 3.76
N THR A 126 -6.90 -16.01 4.32
CA THR A 126 -5.83 -16.92 4.72
C THR A 126 -5.06 -17.40 3.49
N TRP A 127 -5.78 -17.87 2.46
CA TRP A 127 -5.16 -18.30 1.22
C TRP A 127 -4.41 -17.15 0.52
N LEU A 128 -5.02 -15.96 0.45
CA LEU A 128 -4.40 -14.78 -0.15
C LEU A 128 -3.11 -14.40 0.58
N THR A 129 -3.10 -14.49 1.91
CA THR A 129 -1.90 -14.27 2.73
C THR A 129 -0.78 -15.24 2.35
N GLN A 130 -1.08 -16.53 2.21
CA GLN A 130 -0.08 -17.54 1.85
C GLN A 130 0.45 -17.33 0.43
N ALA A 131 -0.46 -17.09 -0.53
CA ALA A 131 -0.08 -16.78 -1.90
C ALA A 131 0.81 -15.53 -1.98
N ALA A 132 0.47 -14.47 -1.24
CA ALA A 132 1.25 -13.24 -1.23
C ALA A 132 2.64 -13.43 -0.62
N LYS A 133 2.77 -14.22 0.44
CA LYS A 133 4.09 -14.58 1.01
C LYS A 133 4.93 -15.41 0.04
N ALA A 134 4.33 -16.39 -0.63
CA ALA A 134 5.03 -17.20 -1.63
C ALA A 134 5.53 -16.33 -2.80
N VAL A 135 4.67 -15.45 -3.32
CA VAL A 135 5.05 -14.51 -4.38
C VAL A 135 6.15 -13.55 -3.92
N LEU A 136 6.08 -13.03 -2.68
CA LEU A 136 7.14 -12.20 -2.12
C LEU A 136 8.49 -12.93 -2.12
N THR A 137 8.51 -14.19 -1.69
CA THR A 137 9.71 -15.02 -1.73
C THR A 137 10.24 -15.15 -3.16
N LEU A 138 9.39 -15.45 -4.14
CA LEU A 138 9.81 -15.56 -5.54
C LEU A 138 10.32 -14.24 -6.13
N GLU A 139 9.69 -13.12 -5.82
CA GLU A 139 10.14 -11.79 -6.24
C GLU A 139 11.48 -11.39 -5.59
N SER A 140 11.85 -12.00 -4.46
CA SER A 140 13.13 -11.72 -3.79
C SER A 140 14.34 -12.40 -4.45
N TYR A 141 14.10 -13.44 -5.27
CA TYR A 141 15.11 -14.19 -6.03
C TYR A 141 15.30 -13.70 -7.48
N ARG A 142 14.65 -12.61 -7.85
CA ARG A 142 14.65 -12.07 -9.22
C ARG A 142 15.48 -10.79 -9.30
#